data_AF-A0A9D5DKT6-F1
#
_entry.id   AF-A0A9D5DKT6-F1
#
_cell.length_a   1.000
_cell.length_b   1.000
_cell.length_c   1.000
_cell.angle_alpha   90.00
_cell.angle_beta   90.00
_cell.angle_gamma   90.00
#
_symmetry.space_group_name_H-M   'P 1'
#
loop_
_entity.id
_entity.type
_entity.pdbx_description
1 polymer ?
#
loop_
_entity_poly.entity_id
_entity_poly.type
_entity_poly.pdbx_seq_one_letter_code
_entity_poly.pdbx_strand_id
1 'polypeptide(L)'
;MAFFILMIGVFLIIATKEKGVSLFKNKAWDVLHLILFVSTIALYVVNSTFVQFVPDTIISFLSILLVIPLFITFLKRNHTADV
;
A
#
# COMPACT_ATOMS: atom_id res chain seq x y z
N MET A 1 -10.24 -3.09 11.13
CA MET A 1 -8.76 -2.96 11.22
C MET A 1 -8.10 -2.80 9.85
N ALA A 2 -8.33 -3.71 8.89
CA ALA A 2 -7.75 -3.61 7.53
C ALA A 2 -8.01 -2.27 6.82
N PHE A 3 -9.19 -1.68 6.98
CA PHE A 3 -9.55 -0.37 6.40
C PHE A 3 -8.53 0.72 6.70
N PHE A 4 -8.17 0.92 7.97
CA PHE A 4 -7.21 1.96 8.38
C PHE A 4 -5.81 1.71 7.80
N ILE A 5 -5.39 0.45 7.74
CA ILE A 5 -4.09 0.05 7.18
C ILE A 5 -4.05 0.37 5.68
N LEU A 6 -5.11 0.03 4.94
CA LEU A 6 -5.23 0.36 3.53
C LEU A 6 -5.31 1.88 3.31
N MET A 7 -6.02 2.62 4.16
CA MET A 7 -6.10 4.07 4.08
C MET A 7 -4.72 4.74 4.26
N ILE A 8 -3.94 4.26 5.23
CA ILE A 8 -2.54 4.70 5.43
C ILE A 8 -1.69 4.33 4.21
N GLY A 9 -1.88 3.14 3.64
CA GLY A 9 -1.19 2.73 2.42
C GLY A 9 -1.50 3.63 1.22
N VAL A 10 -2.77 4.00 1.02
CA VAL A 10 -3.19 4.95 -0.02
C VAL A 10 -2.51 6.30 0.20
N PHE A 11 -2.52 6.81 1.43
CA PHE A 11 -1.86 8.06 1.78
C PHE A 11 -0.35 8.01 1.47
N LEU A 12 0.34 6.93 1.85
CA LEU A 12 1.76 6.75 1.57
C LEU A 12 2.06 6.69 0.07
N ILE A 13 1.23 6.01 -0.73
CA ILE A 13 1.38 5.97 -2.19
C ILE A 13 1.24 7.38 -2.77
N ILE A 14 0.22 8.13 -2.36
CA ILE A 14 -0.01 9.51 -2.84
C ILE A 14 1.14 10.42 -2.42
N ALA A 15 1.48 10.46 -1.14
CA ALA A 15 2.56 11.29 -0.59
C ALA A 15 3.92 10.95 -1.20
N THR A 16 4.12 9.71 -1.65
CA THR A 16 5.36 9.31 -2.31
C THR A 16 5.38 9.68 -3.79
N LYS A 17 4.25 9.49 -4.49
CA LYS A 17 4.06 9.83 -5.91
C LYS A 17 4.02 11.34 -6.17
N GLU A 18 3.45 12.12 -5.26
CA GLU A 18 3.34 13.59 -5.37
C GLU A 18 4.71 14.27 -5.44
N LYS A 19 5.74 13.70 -4.81
CA LYS A 19 7.12 14.19 -4.97
C LYS A 19 7.78 13.74 -6.29
N GLY A 20 7.06 13.10 -7.21
CA GLY A 20 7.55 12.76 -8.56
C GLY A 20 8.57 11.62 -8.63
N VAL A 21 8.70 10.81 -7.57
CA VAL A 21 9.76 9.78 -7.44
C VAL A 21 9.16 8.38 -7.44
N SER A 22 9.83 7.45 -8.13
CA SER A 22 9.48 6.03 -8.17
C SER A 22 9.57 5.41 -6.76
N LEU A 23 8.53 4.69 -6.33
CA LEU A 23 8.43 4.00 -5.03
C LEU A 23 9.54 2.95 -4.82
N PHE A 24 10.06 2.42 -5.92
CA PHE A 24 11.09 1.41 -6.02
C PHE A 24 12.08 1.80 -7.11
N LYS A 25 13.31 1.25 -7.02
CA LYS A 25 14.42 1.54 -7.96
C LYS A 25 14.04 1.28 -9.43
N ASN A 26 13.05 0.43 -9.69
CA ASN A 26 12.55 0.07 -11.01
C ASN A 26 11.07 0.43 -11.16
N LYS A 27 10.74 1.19 -12.21
CA LYS A 27 9.37 1.58 -12.57
C LYS A 27 8.40 0.40 -12.74
N ALA A 28 8.89 -0.76 -13.17
CA ALA A 28 8.06 -1.96 -13.28
C ALA A 28 7.61 -2.49 -11.90
N TRP A 29 8.45 -2.38 -10.87
CA TRP A 29 8.13 -2.82 -9.51
C TRP A 29 7.15 -1.87 -8.82
N ASP A 30 7.22 -0.57 -9.12
CA ASP A 30 6.19 0.40 -8.71
C ASP A 30 4.81 0.02 -9.22
N VAL A 31 4.72 -0.25 -10.53
CA VAL A 31 3.44 -0.57 -11.17
C VAL A 31 2.91 -1.88 -10.63
N LEU A 32 3.77 -2.90 -10.47
CA LEU A 32 3.37 -4.20 -9.92
C LEU A 32 2.86 -4.06 -8.48
N HIS A 33 3.58 -3.29 -7.63
CA HIS A 33 3.15 -3.03 -6.26
C HIS A 33 1.82 -2.26 -6.21
N LEU A 34 1.64 -1.26 -7.08
CA LEU A 34 0.40 -0.51 -7.18
C LEU A 34 -0.77 -1.41 -7.61
N ILE A 35 -0.57 -2.28 -8.59
CA ILE A 35 -1.59 -3.24 -9.05
C ILE A 35 -1.99 -4.17 -7.90
N LEU A 36 -1.02 -4.73 -7.18
CA LEU A 36 -1.29 -5.59 -6.00
C LEU A 36 -2.04 -4.85 -4.91
N PHE A 37 -1.67 -3.59 -4.64
CA PHE A 37 -2.31 -2.78 -3.62
C PHE A 37 -3.76 -2.44 -3.97
N VAL A 38 -4.02 -1.99 -5.21
CA VAL A 38 -5.36 -1.72 -5.72
C VAL A 38 -6.21 -2.98 -5.73
N SER A 39 -5.63 -4.12 -6.13
CA SER A 39 -6.32 -5.41 -6.09
C SER A 39 -6.70 -5.83 -4.66
N THR A 40 -5.85 -5.53 -3.67
CA THR A 40 -6.14 -5.81 -2.26
C THR A 40 -7.26 -4.92 -1.72
N ILE A 41 -7.31 -3.65 -2.14
CA ILE A 41 -8.42 -2.75 -1.83
C ILE A 41 -9.73 -3.26 -2.44
N ALA A 42 -9.70 -3.63 -3.73
CA ALA A 42 -10.87 -4.17 -4.42
C ALA A 42 -11.37 -5.45 -3.72
N LEU A 43 -10.45 -6.35 -3.34
CA LEU A 43 -10.77 -7.54 -2.58
C LEU A 43 -11.39 -7.20 -1.23
N TYR A 44 -10.85 -6.24 -0.49
CA TYR A 44 -11.42 -5.80 0.78
C TYR A 44 -12.85 -5.23 0.62
N VAL A 45 -13.08 -4.39 -0.40
CA VAL A 45 -14.41 -3.81 -0.67
C VAL A 45 -15.41 -4.89 -1.02
N VAL A 46 -15.04 -5.83 -1.89
CA VAL A 46 -15.93 -6.94 -2.28
C VAL A 46 -16.22 -7.85 -1.08
N ASN A 47 -15.19 -8.17 -0.30
CA ASN A 47 -15.28 -9.06 0.86
C ASN A 47 -16.17 -8.47 1.98
N SER A 48 -16.12 -7.16 2.16
CA SER A 48 -16.89 -6.45 3.19
C SER A 48 -18.31 -6.10 2.76
N THR A 49 -18.56 -5.90 1.45
CA THR A 49 -19.85 -5.38 0.96
C THR A 49 -20.78 -6.47 0.45
N PHE A 50 -20.25 -7.52 -0.18
CA PHE A 50 -21.08 -8.53 -0.86
C PHE A 50 -21.07 -9.87 -0.13
N VAL A 51 -19.91 -10.53 -0.08
CA VAL A 51 -19.75 -11.87 0.50
C VAL A 51 -18.35 -11.97 1.08
N GLN A 52 -18.25 -12.55 2.28
CA GLN A 52 -16.96 -12.83 2.91
C GLN A 52 -16.29 -14.04 2.24
N PHE A 53 -15.57 -13.78 1.15
CA PHE A 53 -14.76 -14.75 0.40
C PHE A 53 -13.49 -15.18 1.13
N VAL A 54 -12.88 -14.26 1.88
CA VAL A 54 -11.59 -14.45 2.55
C VAL A 54 -11.69 -13.95 4.00
N PRO A 55 -11.10 -14.66 4.98
CA PRO A 55 -11.05 -14.21 6.36
C PRO A 55 -10.42 -12.83 6.50
N ASP A 56 -11.00 -11.99 7.37
CA ASP A 56 -10.52 -10.62 7.60
C ASP A 56 -9.06 -10.56 8.12
N THR A 57 -8.62 -11.62 8.78
CA THR A 57 -7.23 -11.80 9.24
C THR A 57 -6.25 -11.86 8.06
N ILE A 58 -6.62 -12.53 6.97
CA ILE A 58 -5.78 -12.64 5.76
C ILE A 58 -5.70 -11.29 5.06
N ILE A 59 -6.83 -10.59 4.92
CA ILE A 59 -6.85 -9.25 4.30
C ILE A 59 -6.01 -8.27 5.13
N SER A 60 -6.12 -8.34 6.46
CA SER A 60 -5.31 -7.52 7.37
C SER A 60 -3.82 -7.82 7.22
N PHE A 61 -3.43 -9.10 7.17
CA PHE A 61 -2.04 -9.51 6.98
C PHE A 61 -1.48 -9.04 5.63
N LEU A 62 -2.25 -9.20 4.55
CA LEU A 62 -1.87 -8.77 3.21
C LEU A 62 -1.70 -7.24 3.15
N SER A 63 -2.61 -6.51 3.80
CA SER A 63 -2.52 -5.05 3.90
C SER A 63 -1.26 -4.60 4.64
N ILE A 64 -0.90 -5.26 5.75
CA ILE A 64 0.34 -4.94 6.48
C ILE A 64 1.57 -5.20 5.61
N LEU A 65 1.62 -6.35 4.94
CA LEU A 65 2.73 -6.74 4.08
C LEU A 65 2.97 -5.72 2.95
N LEU A 66 1.89 -5.17 2.38
CA LEU A 66 1.97 -4.16 1.32
C LEU A 66 2.36 -2.78 1.85
N VAL A 67 1.96 -2.42 3.07
CA VAL A 67 2.22 -1.10 3.65
C VAL A 67 3.64 -0.96 4.22
N ILE A 68 4.24 -2.04 4.75
CA ILE A 68 5.61 -2.02 5.27
C ILE A 68 6.64 -1.45 4.27
N PRO A 69 6.75 -1.96 3.03
CA PRO A 69 7.74 -1.44 2.08
C PRO A 69 7.46 0.02 1.72
N LEU A 70 6.19 0.44 1.62
CA LEU A 70 5.81 1.84 1.40
C LEU A 70 6.30 2.74 2.56
N PHE A 71 6.14 2.26 3.79
CA PHE A 71 6.56 2.99 4.98
C PHE A 71 8.09 3.10 5.07
N ILE A 72 8.82 2.03 4.76
CA ILE A 72 10.30 2.03 4.70
C ILE A 72 10.79 3.02 3.63
N THR A 73 10.20 2.98 2.42
CA THR A 73 10.54 3.92 1.35
C THR A 73 10.27 5.36 1.77
N PHE A 74 9.13 5.62 2.42
CA PHE A 74 8.78 6.94 2.92
C PHE A 74 9.77 7.44 3.98
N LEU A 75 10.14 6.60 4.94
CA LEU A 75 11.02 6.95 6.06
C LEU A 75 12.47 7.16 5.61
N LYS A 76 12.99 6.27 4.74
CA LYS A 76 14.29 6.44 4.10
C LYS A 76 14.37 7.77 3.34
N ARG A 77 13.30 8.14 2.63
CA ARG A 77 13.23 9.40 1.88
C ARG A 77 13.19 10.62 2.80
N ASN A 78 12.43 10.59 3.88
CA ASN A 78 12.38 11.72 4.81
C ASN A 78 13.76 12.00 5.41
N HIS A 79 14.54 10.95 5.70
CA HIS A 79 15.92 11.10 6.18
C HIS A 79 16.89 11.63 5.11
N THR A 80 16.63 11.44 3.82
CA THR A 80 17.51 11.94 2.73
C THR A 80 17.17 13.36 2.30
N ALA A 81 16.00 13.90 2.70
CA ALA A 81 15.58 15.27 2.38
C ALA A 81 16.12 16.31 3.38
N ASP A 82 16.68 15.86 4.51
CA ASP A 82 17.28 16.69 5.57
C ASP A 82 18.82 16.83 5.44
N VAL A 83 19.42 16.43 4.30
CA VAL A 83 20.87 16.54 4.02
C VAL A 83 21.12 17.39 2.79
#